data_AF-A0A956ET96-F1
#
_entry.id   AF-A0A956ET96-F1
#
_cell.length_a   1.000
_cell.length_b   1.000
_cell.length_c   1.000
_cell.angle_alpha   90.00
_cell.angle_beta   90.00
_cell.angle_gamma   90.00
#
_symmetry.space_group_name_H-M   'P 1'
#
loop_
_entity.id
_entity.type
_entity.pdbx_description
1 polymer ?
#
loop_
_entity_poly.entity_id
_entity_poly.type
_entity_poly.pdbx_seq_one_letter_code
_entity_poly.pdbx_strand_id
1 'polypeptide(L)' 'MKPVAFKSAQAQRDVHARYGQALADWPAAYEERRIATAWGETFALVSGPTTAPPLILLHGAQSNALSWAFDV' A
#
# COMPACT_ATOMS: atom_id res chain seq x y z
N MET A 1 2.35 21.39 14.54
CA MET A 1 1.25 20.60 13.94
C MET A 1 1.87 19.41 13.22
N LYS A 2 1.39 18.18 13.43
CA LYS A 2 1.69 17.08 12.49
C LYS A 2 1.21 17.54 11.11
N PRO A 3 2.03 17.45 10.04
CA PRO A 3 1.54 17.73 8.71
C PRO A 3 0.34 16.82 8.44
N VAL A 4 -0.79 17.39 8.09
CA VAL A 4 -1.93 16.59 7.63
C VAL A 4 -1.56 16.12 6.23
N ALA A 5 -1.34 14.82 6.04
CA ALA A 5 -0.99 14.25 4.73
C ALA A 5 -2.05 14.58 3.65
N PHE A 6 -3.26 14.94 4.07
CA PHE A 6 -4.39 15.28 3.22
C PHE A 6 -4.91 16.68 3.51
N LYS A 7 -5.40 17.35 2.47
CA LYS A 7 -5.96 18.72 2.56
C LYS A 7 -7.30 18.77 3.31
N SER A 8 -8.05 17.67 3.36
CA SER A 8 -9.31 17.53 4.09
C SER A 8 -9.66 16.05 4.29
N ALA A 9 -10.63 15.76 5.15
CA ALA A 9 -11.14 14.40 5.31
C ALA A 9 -11.79 13.85 4.03
N GLN A 10 -12.41 14.72 3.21
CA GLN A 10 -12.94 14.31 1.90
C GLN A 10 -11.80 13.93 0.95
N ALA A 11 -10.75 14.76 0.86
CA ALA A 11 -9.60 14.48 0.01
C ALA A 11 -8.89 13.17 0.41
N GLN A 12 -8.81 12.86 1.70
CA GLN A 12 -8.30 11.58 2.18
C GLN A 12 -9.13 10.40 1.66
N ARG A 13 -10.46 10.47 1.80
CA ARG A 13 -11.37 9.43 1.28
C ARG A 13 -11.23 9.25 -0.22
N ASP A 14 -11.14 10.35 -0.97
CA ASP A 14 -11.01 10.31 -2.43
C ASP A 14 -9.68 9.66 -2.85
N VAL A 15 -8.58 9.98 -2.17
CA VAL A 15 -7.27 9.35 -2.45
C VAL A 15 -7.32 7.86 -2.13
N HIS A 16 -7.88 7.46 -0.99
CA HIS A 16 -8.00 6.04 -0.63
C HIS A 16 -8.92 5.28 -1.59
N ALA A 17 -10.04 5.87 -2.03
CA ALA A 17 -10.95 5.25 -2.99
C ALA A 17 -10.27 5.03 -4.35
N ARG A 18 -9.52 6.03 -4.84
CA ARG A 18 -8.73 5.88 -6.08
C ARG A 18 -7.65 4.83 -5.96
N TYR A 19 -6.99 4.76 -4.80
CA TYR A 19 -5.99 3.71 -4.55
C TYR A 19 -6.63 2.32 -4.60
N GLY A 20 -7.76 2.12 -3.91
CA GLY A 20 -8.51 0.87 -3.96
C GLY A 20 -9.00 0.50 -5.36
N GLN A 21 -9.44 1.47 -6.16
CA GLN A 21 -9.78 1.25 -7.57
C GLN A 21 -8.58 0.77 -8.38
N ALA A 22 -7.41 1.37 -8.19
CA ALA A 22 -6.19 0.96 -8.89
C ALA A 22 -5.71 -0.43 -8.46
N LEU A 23 -5.94 -0.83 -7.20
CA LEU A 23 -5.65 -2.18 -6.72
C LEU A 23 -6.61 -3.25 -7.25
N ALA A 24 -7.73 -2.88 -7.87
CA ALA A 24 -8.60 -3.84 -8.54
C ALA A 24 -7.90 -4.52 -9.73
N ASP A 25 -6.93 -3.84 -10.34
CA ASP A 25 -6.13 -4.35 -11.45
C ASP A 25 -4.82 -5.04 -11.00
N TRP A 26 -4.64 -5.27 -9.69
CA TRP A 26 -3.46 -5.96 -9.17
C TRP A 26 -3.41 -7.41 -9.72
N PRO A 27 -2.26 -7.88 -10.24
CA PRO A 27 -2.22 -9.09 -11.07
C PRO A 27 -2.29 -10.40 -10.28
N ALA A 28 -2.16 -10.36 -8.95
CA ALA A 28 -2.09 -11.53 -8.08
C ALA A 28 -3.12 -11.47 -6.95
N ALA A 29 -3.39 -12.60 -6.30
CA ALA A 29 -4.09 -12.57 -5.02
C ALA A 29 -3.24 -11.80 -4.01
N TYR A 30 -3.88 -10.88 -3.27
CA TYR A 30 -3.21 -10.08 -2.26
C TYR A 30 -4.06 -9.91 -1.01
N GLU A 31 -3.37 -9.60 0.08
CA GLU A 31 -3.97 -9.20 1.34
C GLU A 31 -3.44 -7.85 1.78
N GLU A 32 -4.34 -6.98 2.25
CA GLU A 32 -3.95 -5.73 2.90
C GLU A 32 -3.54 -5.99 4.36
N ARG A 33 -2.36 -5.49 4.73
CA ARG A 33 -1.87 -5.54 6.11
C ARG A 33 -1.57 -4.14 6.63
N ARG A 34 -1.96 -3.92 7.88
CA ARG A 34 -1.60 -2.74 8.69
C ARG A 34 -0.70 -3.22 9.81
N ILE A 35 0.57 -2.83 9.77
CA ILE A 35 1.61 -3.31 10.66
C ILE A 35 1.95 -2.18 11.63
N ALA A 36 1.76 -2.41 12.93
CA ALA A 36 2.17 -1.45 13.95
C ALA A 36 3.70 -1.41 14.05
N THR A 37 4.27 -0.20 14.02
CA THR A 37 5.71 0.02 14.21
C THR A 37 5.93 1.11 15.25
N ALA A 38 7.19 1.27 15.70
CA ALA A 38 7.56 2.35 16.62
C ALA A 38 7.32 3.77 16.03
N TRP A 39 7.16 3.90 14.71
CA TRP A 39 6.97 5.19 14.02
C TRP A 39 5.54 5.41 13.52
N GLY A 40 4.63 4.47 13.78
CA GLY A 40 3.24 4.50 13.32
C GLY A 40 2.85 3.24 12.55
N GLU A 41 1.65 3.25 11.99
CA GLU A 41 1.13 2.16 11.18
C GLU A 41 1.74 2.18 9.77
N THR A 42 2.21 1.03 9.29
CA THR A 42 2.68 0.82 7.92
C THR A 42 1.69 -0.05 7.16
N PHE A 43 1.24 0.42 6.00
CA PHE A 43 0.41 -0.36 5.09
C PHE A 43 1.28 -1.22 4.16
N ALA A 44 0.90 -2.48 3.94
CA ALA A 44 1.57 -3.39 3.03
C ALA A 44 0.55 -4.25 2.25
N LEU A 45 0.91 -4.61 1.03
CA LEU A 45 0.26 -5.67 0.26
C LEU A 45 1.09 -6.94 0.40
N VAL A 46 0.44 -8.06 0.71
CA VAL A 46 1.09 -9.37 0.84
C VAL A 46 0.55 -10.28 -0.23
N SER A 47 1.45 -10.81 -1.07
CA SER A 47 1.12 -11.72 -2.17
C SER A 47 2.07 -12.93 -2.16
N GLY A 48 1.61 -14.02 -2.77
CA GLY A 48 2.39 -15.25 -2.94
C GLY A 48 2.21 -16.28 -1.81
N PRO A 49 2.80 -17.48 -1.97
CA PRO A 49 2.65 -18.58 -1.02
C PRO A 49 3.33 -18.30 0.32
N THR A 50 2.69 -18.67 1.42
CA THR A 50 3.23 -18.52 2.79
C THR A 50 4.45 -19.41 3.08
N THR A 51 4.71 -20.40 2.24
CA THR A 51 5.85 -21.33 2.34
C THR A 51 7.05 -20.93 1.48
N ALA A 52 6.92 -19.90 0.63
CA ALA A 52 8.01 -19.42 -0.21
C ALA A 52 9.00 -18.57 0.62
N PRO A 53 10.27 -18.45 0.19
CA PRO A 53 11.21 -17.51 0.81
C PRO A 53 10.66 -16.07 0.78
N PRO A 54 10.81 -15.29 1.87
CA PRO A 54 10.24 -13.96 1.93
C PRO A 54 10.97 -12.96 1.04
N LEU A 55 10.21 -12.09 0.37
CA LEU A 55 10.71 -10.94 -0.39
C LEU A 55 10.01 -9.67 0.11
N ILE A 56 10.78 -8.62 0.37
CA ILE A 56 10.26 -7.31 0.76
C ILE A 56 10.55 -6.31 -0.36
N LEU A 57 9.50 -5.68 -0.87
CA LEU A 57 9.57 -4.67 -1.91
C LEU A 57 9.32 -3.28 -1.31
N LEU A 58 10.28 -2.37 -1.48
CA LEU A 58 10.17 -0.97 -1.04
C LEU A 58 10.08 -0.08 -2.28
N HIS A 59 8.98 0.65 -2.42
CA HIS A 59 8.76 1.51 -3.58
C HIS A 59 9.74 2.71 -3.60
N GLY A 60 9.93 3.30 -4.79
CA GLY A 60 10.70 4.53 -4.95
C GLY A 60 10.03 5.77 -4.32
N ALA A 61 10.80 6.84 -4.17
CA ALA A 61 10.28 8.10 -3.64
C ALA A 61 9.06 8.61 -4.45
N GLN A 62 8.11 9.26 -3.75
CA GLN A 62 6.86 9.79 -4.33
C GLN A 62 5.90 8.72 -4.92
N SER A 63 6.11 7.44 -4.61
CA SER A 63 5.20 6.36 -5.01
C SER A 63 4.61 5.62 -3.79
N ASN A 64 4.02 4.45 -4.02
CA ASN A 64 3.49 3.52 -3.03
C ASN A 64 3.61 2.07 -3.57
N ALA A 65 3.04 1.08 -2.85
CA ALA A 65 3.12 -0.33 -3.23
C ALA A 65 2.57 -0.66 -4.64
N LEU A 66 1.69 0.19 -5.19
CA LEU A 66 1.13 0.00 -6.54
C LEU A 66 2.20 0.00 -7.64
N SER A 67 3.37 0.60 -7.38
CA SER A 67 4.50 0.59 -8.33
C SER A 67 4.88 -0.81 -8.83
N TRP A 68 4.62 -1.84 -8.02
CA TRP A 68 4.98 -3.22 -8.34
C TRP A 68 3.90 -4.00 -9.09
N ALA A 69 2.75 -3.38 -9.42
CA ALA A 69 1.64 -4.06 -10.10
C ALA A 69 2.00 -4.66 -11.47
N PHE A 70 3.14 -4.28 -12.05
CA PHE A 70 3.64 -4.84 -13.32
C PHE A 70 4.79 -5.84 -13.14
N ASP A 71 5.28 -6.02 -11.90
CA ASP A 71 6.42 -6.88 -11.56
C ASP A 71 6.00 -8.11 -10.73
N VAL A 72 4.79 -8.10 -10.17
CA VAL A 72 4.20 -9.16 -9.32
C VAL A 72 3.25 -10.09 -10.07
#